data_AF-A0AAN1PK91-F1
#
_entry.id   AF-A0AAN1PK91-F1
#
_cell.length_a   1.000
_cell.length_b   1.000
_cell.length_c   1.000
_cell.angle_alpha   90.00
_cell.angle_beta   90.00
_cell.angle_gamma   90.00
#
_symmetry.space_group_name_H-M   'P 1'
#
loop_
_entity.id
_entity.type
_entity.pdbx_description
1 polymer ?
#
loop_
_entity_poly.entity_id
_entity_poly.type
_entity_poly.pdbx_seq_one_letter_code
_entity_poly.pdbx_strand_id
1 'polypeptide(L)'
;MNLENNDELEKFKSYMHERFNELERDSRGTAWDFVGLSVSLDYLASLTKIKVKVKRKEELKWQSGREYFTIFINKFFPEAYSQFTYRNGSNDLPEQMYRTLRCGLAHAFSLYGEPGGHGRTGSIMIGHGEGNLIPAQKAPPRDDTVILNFIPFINDVRNDVRTALNNLIEAARSDPRLKERLLERIRAQPPLQLILE
;
A
#
# COMPACT_ATOMS: atom_id res chain seq x y z
N MET A 1 12.93 -27.70 -2.26
CA MET A 1 11.86 -26.68 -2.28
C MET A 1 10.91 -27.04 -1.15
N ASN A 2 10.94 -26.31 -0.02
CA ASN A 2 10.15 -26.66 1.18
C ASN A 2 8.65 -26.45 0.93
N LEU A 3 7.90 -27.55 0.87
CA LEU A 3 6.46 -27.58 0.65
C LEU A 3 5.70 -26.85 1.78
N GLU A 4 6.15 -26.98 3.02
CA GLU A 4 5.56 -26.33 4.20
C GLU A 4 5.59 -24.79 4.11
N ASN A 5 6.70 -24.22 3.62
CA ASN A 5 6.80 -22.76 3.49
C ASN A 5 5.95 -22.21 2.33
N ASN A 6 5.56 -23.03 1.34
CA ASN A 6 4.61 -22.61 0.31
C ASN A 6 3.18 -22.62 0.85
N ASP A 7 2.85 -23.61 1.69
CA ASP A 7 1.56 -23.72 2.36
C ASP A 7 1.27 -22.51 3.26
N GLU A 8 2.26 -22.03 4.01
CA GLU A 8 2.10 -20.85 4.89
C GLU A 8 1.88 -19.54 4.10
N LEU A 9 2.56 -19.35 2.97
CA LEU A 9 2.29 -18.18 2.10
C LEU A 9 0.89 -18.22 1.51
N GLU A 10 0.39 -19.41 1.13
CA GLU A 10 -0.98 -19.54 0.63
C GLU A 10 -2.03 -19.34 1.72
N LYS A 11 -1.78 -19.81 2.95
CA LYS A 11 -2.62 -19.53 4.11
C LYS A 11 -2.69 -18.03 4.38
N PHE A 12 -1.55 -17.35 4.43
CA PHE A 12 -1.50 -15.90 4.61
C PHE A 12 -2.23 -15.15 3.48
N LYS A 13 -2.01 -15.56 2.23
CA LYS A 13 -2.68 -14.98 1.06
C LYS A 13 -4.21 -15.14 1.16
N SER A 14 -4.67 -16.34 1.51
CA SER A 14 -6.09 -16.65 1.66
C SER A 14 -6.73 -15.84 2.78
N TYR A 15 -6.04 -15.76 3.93
CA TYR A 15 -6.44 -14.91 5.05
C TYR A 15 -6.62 -13.45 4.63
N MET A 16 -5.63 -12.86 3.94
CA MET A 16 -5.72 -11.46 3.52
C MET A 16 -6.84 -11.24 2.50
N HIS A 17 -7.04 -12.17 1.55
CA HIS A 17 -8.16 -12.09 0.61
C HIS A 17 -9.51 -12.15 1.32
N GLU A 18 -9.65 -12.98 2.34
CA GLU A 18 -10.85 -13.05 3.16
C GLU A 18 -11.14 -11.72 3.86
N ARG A 19 -10.13 -11.10 4.49
CA ARG A 19 -10.28 -9.77 5.11
C ARG A 19 -10.65 -8.69 4.09
N PHE A 20 -10.14 -8.77 2.85
CA PHE A 20 -10.56 -7.88 1.77
C PHE A 20 -12.00 -8.15 1.30
N ASN A 21 -12.46 -9.40 1.33
CA ASN A 21 -13.85 -9.75 1.02
C ASN A 21 -14.81 -9.24 2.10
N GLU A 22 -14.43 -9.28 3.37
CA GLU A 22 -15.21 -8.71 4.48
C GLU A 22 -15.34 -7.20 4.32
N LEU A 23 -14.23 -6.50 4.06
CA LEU A 23 -14.24 -5.08 3.76
C LEU A 23 -15.16 -4.76 2.57
N GLU A 24 -15.20 -5.61 1.55
CA GLU A 24 -16.09 -5.44 0.39
C GLU A 24 -17.57 -5.64 0.75
N ARG A 25 -17.90 -6.72 1.46
CA ARG A 25 -19.27 -7.06 1.84
C ARG A 25 -19.88 -6.04 2.80
N ASP A 26 -19.08 -5.58 3.75
CA ASP A 26 -19.55 -4.76 4.87
C ASP A 26 -19.25 -3.26 4.65
N SER A 27 -18.62 -2.90 3.52
CA SER A 27 -18.33 -1.52 3.14
C SER A 27 -19.59 -0.68 3.10
N ARG A 28 -19.50 0.52 3.67
CA ARG A 28 -20.57 1.53 3.65
C ARG A 28 -20.12 2.81 2.96
N GLY A 29 -18.94 2.80 2.32
CA GLY A 29 -18.33 4.02 1.77
C GLY A 29 -17.97 5.03 2.85
N THR A 30 -17.56 4.56 4.03
CA THR A 30 -17.26 5.39 5.20
C THR A 30 -15.76 5.56 5.39
N ALA A 31 -15.37 6.50 6.27
CA ALA A 31 -13.96 6.70 6.63
C ALA A 31 -13.31 5.43 7.21
N TRP A 32 -14.10 4.54 7.83
CA TRP A 32 -13.60 3.28 8.37
C TRP A 32 -13.10 2.32 7.29
N ASP A 33 -13.79 2.28 6.15
CA ASP A 33 -13.39 1.43 5.02
C ASP A 33 -12.01 1.88 4.47
N PHE A 34 -11.78 3.20 4.45
CA PHE A 34 -10.51 3.80 4.07
C PHE A 34 -9.37 3.50 5.04
N VAL A 35 -9.65 3.59 6.33
CA VAL A 35 -8.67 3.28 7.37
C VAL A 35 -8.29 1.81 7.31
N GLY A 36 -9.26 0.90 7.17
CA GLY A 36 -9.02 -0.54 7.04
C GLY A 36 -8.14 -0.88 5.84
N LEU A 37 -8.42 -0.29 4.67
CA LEU A 37 -7.58 -0.45 3.47
C LEU A 37 -6.19 0.17 3.65
N SER A 38 -6.10 1.35 4.25
CA SER A 38 -4.82 2.06 4.47
C SER A 38 -3.90 1.31 5.42
N VAL A 39 -4.45 0.74 6.51
CA VAL A 39 -3.71 -0.09 7.46
C VAL A 39 -3.26 -1.40 6.80
N SER A 40 -4.13 -2.03 6.02
CA SER A 40 -3.79 -3.23 5.26
C SER A 40 -2.65 -2.96 4.27
N LEU A 41 -2.69 -1.83 3.58
CA LEU A 41 -1.64 -1.38 2.67
C LEU A 41 -0.31 -1.12 3.38
N ASP A 42 -0.31 -0.40 4.50
CA ASP A 42 0.93 -0.18 5.28
C ASP A 42 1.50 -1.50 5.81
N TYR A 43 0.63 -2.41 6.27
CA TYR A 43 1.05 -3.73 6.72
C TYR A 43 1.76 -4.49 5.61
N LEU A 44 1.13 -4.64 4.43
CA LEU A 44 1.73 -5.33 3.28
C LEU A 44 3.03 -4.68 2.83
N ALA A 45 3.07 -3.35 2.78
CA ALA A 45 4.29 -2.61 2.46
C ALA A 45 5.41 -2.91 3.46
N SER A 46 5.09 -2.97 4.76
CA SER A 46 6.05 -3.26 5.83
C SER A 46 6.69 -4.64 5.71
N LEU A 47 6.03 -5.59 5.04
CA LEU A 47 6.58 -6.92 4.80
C LEU A 47 7.77 -6.90 3.81
N THR A 48 7.91 -5.83 3.03
CA THR A 48 9.01 -5.66 2.07
C THR A 48 10.21 -4.90 2.65
N LYS A 49 10.10 -4.48 3.91
CA LYS A 49 11.10 -3.66 4.60
C LYS A 49 12.42 -4.40 4.76
N ILE A 50 13.51 -3.75 4.37
CA ILE A 50 14.87 -4.29 4.52
C ILE A 50 15.79 -3.36 5.32
N LYS A 51 16.92 -3.92 5.78
CA LYS A 51 18.04 -3.11 6.26
C LYS A 51 18.86 -2.62 5.06
N VAL A 52 19.18 -1.33 5.05
CA VAL A 52 20.00 -0.68 4.02
C VAL A 52 21.27 -0.11 4.66
N LYS A 53 22.38 -0.15 3.91
CA LYS A 53 23.66 0.43 4.35
C LYS A 53 23.60 1.95 4.22
N VAL A 54 23.91 2.66 5.29
CA VAL A 54 23.95 4.13 5.26
C VAL A 54 25.28 4.56 4.64
N LYS A 55 25.26 5.35 3.57
CA LYS A 55 26.50 5.75 2.86
C LYS A 55 27.57 6.42 3.74
N ARG A 56 27.15 7.04 4.85
CA ARG A 56 28.01 7.84 5.74
C ARG A 56 28.48 7.13 7.02
N LYS A 57 27.90 5.98 7.35
CA LYS A 57 28.24 5.19 8.55
C LYS A 57 28.15 3.75 8.12
N GLU A 58 29.15 2.91 8.37
CA GLU A 58 29.11 1.48 8.01
C GLU A 58 28.01 0.67 8.74
N GLU A 59 27.06 1.36 9.37
CA GLU A 59 25.88 0.84 10.03
C GLU A 59 24.77 0.50 9.03
N LEU A 60 24.12 -0.63 9.28
CA LEU A 60 22.87 -1.02 8.66
C LEU A 60 21.70 -0.38 9.40
N LYS A 61 20.85 0.38 8.71
CA LYS A 61 19.60 0.91 9.26
C LYS A 61 18.40 0.31 8.55
N TRP A 62 17.32 0.11 9.29
CA TRP A 62 16.03 -0.21 8.69
C TRP A 62 15.58 0.92 7.76
N GLN A 63 15.02 0.57 6.60
CA GLN A 63 14.35 1.54 5.72
C GLN A 63 13.28 2.32 6.50
N SER A 64 13.17 3.60 6.16
CA SER A 64 12.12 4.47 6.66
C SER A 64 10.74 4.04 6.15
N GLY A 65 9.69 4.49 6.85
CA GLY A 65 8.28 4.35 6.43
C GLY A 65 8.07 4.62 4.96
N ARG A 66 8.52 5.79 4.53
CA ARG A 66 8.38 6.28 3.16
C ARG A 66 9.08 5.36 2.16
N GLU A 67 10.32 4.96 2.44
CA GLU A 67 11.12 4.19 1.49
C GLU A 67 10.50 2.82 1.18
N TYR A 68 10.14 2.03 2.20
CA TYR A 68 9.56 0.71 1.93
C TYR A 68 8.17 0.83 1.30
N PHE A 69 7.39 1.85 1.68
CA PHE A 69 6.05 2.06 1.13
C PHE A 69 6.12 2.43 -0.36
N THR A 70 6.97 3.40 -0.72
CA THR A 70 7.19 3.79 -2.11
C THR A 70 7.73 2.62 -2.95
N ILE A 71 8.67 1.83 -2.42
CA ILE A 71 9.16 0.63 -3.11
C ILE A 71 8.03 -0.38 -3.32
N PHE A 72 7.19 -0.59 -2.31
CA PHE A 72 6.07 -1.52 -2.40
C PHE A 72 5.09 -1.13 -3.50
N ILE A 73 4.62 0.12 -3.52
CA ILE A 73 3.75 0.63 -4.59
C ILE A 73 4.45 0.46 -5.95
N ASN A 74 5.69 0.93 -6.09
CA ASN A 74 6.39 0.87 -7.38
C ASN A 74 6.58 -0.53 -7.94
N LYS A 75 6.72 -1.54 -7.07
CA LYS A 75 7.05 -2.90 -7.47
C LYS A 75 5.84 -3.81 -7.61
N PHE A 76 4.79 -3.61 -6.80
CA PHE A 76 3.70 -4.57 -6.67
C PHE A 76 2.34 -4.01 -7.08
N PHE A 77 2.13 -2.70 -7.06
CA PHE A 77 0.89 -2.11 -7.58
C PHE A 77 0.87 -2.11 -9.11
N PRO A 78 -0.31 -1.88 -9.74
CA PRO A 78 -0.37 -1.61 -11.17
C PRO A 78 0.58 -0.50 -11.59
N GLU A 79 1.23 -0.67 -12.75
CA GLU A 79 2.26 0.25 -13.26
C GLU A 79 1.75 1.70 -13.40
N ALA A 80 0.44 1.88 -13.57
CA ALA A 80 -0.19 3.19 -13.59
C ALA A 80 0.20 4.10 -12.41
N TYR A 81 0.43 3.52 -11.22
CA TYR A 81 0.78 4.29 -10.03
C TYR A 81 2.23 4.78 -10.04
N SER A 82 3.16 3.98 -10.57
CA SER A 82 4.60 4.30 -10.61
C SER A 82 4.98 5.16 -11.81
N GLN A 83 4.16 5.17 -12.86
CA GLN A 83 4.35 5.99 -14.05
C GLN A 83 3.55 7.29 -14.02
N PHE A 84 2.70 7.49 -13.01
CA PHE A 84 1.89 8.69 -12.93
C PHE A 84 2.77 9.94 -12.80
N THR A 85 2.62 10.83 -13.77
CA THR A 85 3.33 12.10 -13.78
C THR A 85 2.33 13.24 -13.61
N TYR A 86 2.51 14.03 -12.56
CA TYR A 86 1.74 15.25 -12.32
C TYR A 86 2.01 16.29 -13.41
N ARG A 87 1.12 17.26 -13.56
CA ARG A 87 1.26 18.33 -14.55
C ARG A 87 2.58 19.11 -14.43
N ASN A 88 3.09 19.29 -13.22
CA ASN A 88 4.38 19.94 -12.98
C ASN A 88 5.60 19.04 -13.29
N GLY A 89 5.40 17.86 -13.87
CA GLY A 89 6.45 16.91 -14.23
C GLY A 89 6.96 16.04 -13.07
N SER A 90 6.39 16.16 -11.87
CA SER A 90 6.77 15.30 -10.75
C SER A 90 6.18 13.89 -10.94
N ASN A 91 6.94 12.86 -10.57
CA ASN A 91 6.48 11.47 -10.50
C ASN A 91 6.69 10.95 -9.07
N ASP A 92 5.88 11.50 -8.15
CA ASP A 92 5.97 11.24 -6.71
C ASP A 92 4.66 10.67 -6.12
N LEU A 93 3.74 10.16 -6.95
CA LEU A 93 2.45 9.62 -6.49
C LEU A 93 2.61 8.56 -5.37
N PRO A 94 3.53 7.60 -5.43
CA PRO A 94 3.77 6.67 -4.32
C PRO A 94 4.14 7.37 -3.00
N GLU A 95 4.92 8.45 -3.04
CA GLU A 95 5.25 9.25 -1.86
C GLU A 95 4.02 10.02 -1.35
N GLN A 96 3.18 10.54 -2.25
CA GLN A 96 1.93 11.20 -1.88
C GLN A 96 0.94 10.22 -1.24
N MET A 97 0.84 9.00 -1.78
CA MET A 97 0.05 7.92 -1.17
C MET A 97 0.55 7.57 0.23
N TYR A 98 1.87 7.50 0.44
CA TYR A 98 2.44 7.30 1.78
C TYR A 98 2.00 8.40 2.76
N ARG A 99 2.06 9.67 2.34
CA ARG A 99 1.68 10.82 3.21
C ARG A 99 0.20 10.81 3.54
N THR A 100 -0.66 10.50 2.58
CA THR A 100 -2.12 10.55 2.78
C THR A 100 -2.65 9.29 3.46
N LEU A 101 -2.31 8.10 2.96
CA LEU A 101 -2.88 6.84 3.44
C LEU A 101 -2.24 6.40 4.76
N ARG A 102 -0.93 6.52 4.89
CA ARG A 102 -0.25 6.07 6.12
C ARG A 102 -0.18 7.18 7.17
N CYS A 103 0.49 8.30 6.86
CA CYS A 103 0.65 9.37 7.86
C CYS A 103 -0.68 10.04 8.21
N GLY A 104 -1.51 10.36 7.21
CA GLY A 104 -2.82 10.97 7.42
C GLY A 104 -3.84 9.98 7.99
N LEU A 105 -4.29 9.02 7.18
CA LEU A 105 -5.40 8.14 7.54
C LEU A 105 -5.03 7.12 8.62
N ALA A 106 -4.01 6.28 8.40
CA ALA A 106 -3.70 5.18 9.31
C ALA A 106 -3.15 5.63 10.67
N HIS A 107 -2.31 6.67 10.69
CA HIS A 107 -1.65 7.12 11.91
C HIS A 107 -2.35 8.27 12.63
N ALA A 108 -2.99 9.19 11.89
CA ALA A 108 -3.57 10.41 12.46
C ALA A 108 -5.11 10.47 12.35
N PHE A 109 -5.75 9.48 11.73
CA PHE A 109 -7.18 9.51 11.40
C PHE A 109 -7.59 10.82 10.71
N SER A 110 -6.69 11.34 9.86
CA SER A 110 -6.86 12.60 9.14
C SER A 110 -7.12 12.33 7.67
N LEU A 111 -8.23 12.87 7.16
CA LEU A 111 -8.55 12.90 5.73
C LEU A 111 -7.76 13.97 4.97
N TYR A 112 -7.04 14.82 5.69
CA TYR A 112 -6.07 15.75 5.14
C TYR A 112 -4.69 15.08 5.19
N GLY A 113 -4.07 14.88 4.03
CA GLY A 113 -2.67 14.48 3.98
C GLY A 113 -1.79 15.54 4.66
N GLU A 114 -0.76 15.13 5.38
CA GLU A 114 0.22 16.07 5.94
C GLU A 114 0.83 16.92 4.80
N PRO A 115 1.05 18.24 5.01
CA PRO A 115 1.72 19.07 4.02
C PRO A 115 3.04 18.42 3.58
N GLY A 116 3.23 18.26 2.28
CA GLY A 116 4.45 17.69 1.72
C GLY A 116 5.64 18.61 2.00
N GLY A 117 6.79 18.02 2.32
CA GLY A 117 8.06 18.73 2.20
C GLY A 117 8.21 19.23 0.75
N HIS A 118 8.79 20.42 0.56
CA HIS A 118 8.88 21.20 -0.70
C HIS A 118 7.68 22.10 -1.04
N GLY A 119 6.88 22.52 -0.05
CA GLY A 119 5.89 23.58 -0.23
C GLY A 119 4.64 23.18 -1.01
N ARG A 120 4.39 21.87 -1.17
CA ARG A 120 3.16 21.34 -1.78
C ARG A 120 2.15 21.00 -0.69
N THR A 121 0.96 21.61 -0.76
CA THR A 121 -0.24 21.13 -0.07
C THR A 121 -0.62 19.79 -0.71
N GLY A 122 -0.92 18.75 0.09
CA GLY A 122 -1.09 17.37 -0.38
C GLY A 122 -1.86 17.27 -1.69
N SER A 123 -1.26 16.62 -2.70
CA SER A 123 -1.84 16.46 -4.04
C SER A 123 -2.84 15.31 -4.11
N ILE A 124 -3.29 14.80 -2.96
CA ILE A 124 -4.33 13.79 -2.87
C ILE A 124 -5.50 14.36 -2.08
N MET A 125 -6.65 14.52 -2.73
CA MET A 125 -7.91 14.90 -2.07
C MET A 125 -8.79 13.66 -1.89
N ILE A 126 -9.41 13.50 -0.72
CA ILE A 126 -10.38 12.44 -0.46
C ILE A 126 -11.80 13.03 -0.54
N GLY A 127 -12.64 12.54 -1.46
CA GLY A 127 -13.95 13.14 -1.77
C GLY A 127 -15.12 12.15 -1.81
N HIS A 128 -16.29 12.51 -1.29
CA HIS A 128 -17.49 11.64 -1.21
C HIS A 128 -18.35 11.81 -2.47
N GLY A 129 -18.48 10.78 -3.31
CA GLY A 129 -19.36 10.80 -4.50
C GLY A 129 -18.98 9.84 -5.64
N GLU A 130 -19.84 9.74 -6.66
CA GLU A 130 -19.55 9.13 -7.97
C GLU A 130 -18.66 10.06 -8.81
N GLY A 131 -17.46 10.31 -8.31
CA GLY A 131 -16.37 10.79 -9.13
C GLY A 131 -15.44 9.61 -9.30
N ASN A 132 -15.20 9.16 -10.52
CA ASN A 132 -14.21 8.13 -10.77
C ASN A 132 -12.90 8.56 -10.06
N LEU A 133 -12.12 7.62 -9.52
CA LEU A 133 -10.68 7.75 -9.75
C LEU A 133 -10.61 8.13 -11.22
N ILE A 134 -10.09 9.30 -11.58
CA ILE A 134 -9.50 9.28 -12.90
C ILE A 134 -8.27 8.45 -12.64
N PRO A 135 -8.26 7.13 -12.99
CA PRO A 135 -7.07 6.35 -12.80
C PRO A 135 -5.94 7.17 -13.41
N ALA A 136 -4.73 7.03 -12.90
CA ALA A 136 -3.55 7.62 -13.54
C ALA A 136 -3.56 7.46 -15.08
N GLN A 137 -4.25 6.43 -15.59
CA GLN A 137 -4.51 6.12 -16.99
C GLN A 137 -5.60 6.95 -17.73
N LYS A 138 -6.50 7.66 -17.04
CA LYS A 138 -7.62 8.42 -17.64
C LYS A 138 -7.69 9.89 -17.21
N ALA A 139 -6.84 10.34 -16.26
CA ALA A 139 -6.80 11.74 -15.84
C ALA A 139 -6.52 12.64 -17.05
N PRO A 140 -7.37 13.64 -17.38
CA PRO A 140 -6.97 14.64 -18.35
C PRO A 140 -5.66 15.28 -17.82
N PRO A 141 -4.68 15.58 -18.70
CA PRO A 141 -3.33 16.00 -18.30
C PRO A 141 -3.28 17.43 -17.73
N ARG A 142 -4.20 17.81 -16.82
CA ARG A 142 -4.45 19.20 -16.44
C ARG A 142 -4.54 19.49 -14.94
N ASP A 143 -4.61 18.50 -14.05
CA ASP A 143 -4.77 18.75 -12.61
C ASP A 143 -3.49 18.48 -11.80
N ASP A 144 -3.17 19.40 -10.88
CA ASP A 144 -2.08 19.28 -9.90
C ASP A 144 -2.43 18.37 -8.71
N THR A 145 -3.58 17.70 -8.79
CA THR A 145 -4.20 16.94 -7.71
C THR A 145 -4.77 15.63 -8.25
N VAL A 146 -4.56 14.55 -7.51
CA VAL A 146 -5.20 13.25 -7.64
C VAL A 146 -6.37 13.21 -6.65
N ILE A 147 -7.55 12.78 -7.09
CA ILE A 147 -8.70 12.62 -6.20
C ILE A 147 -8.91 11.13 -5.92
N LEU A 148 -8.84 10.74 -4.64
CA LEU A 148 -9.26 9.44 -4.16
C LEU A 148 -10.71 9.53 -3.71
N ASN A 149 -11.63 9.16 -4.59
CA ASN A 149 -13.07 9.24 -4.28
C ASN A 149 -13.56 8.04 -3.47
N PHE A 150 -14.49 8.26 -2.54
CA PHE A 150 -14.86 7.28 -1.52
C PHE A 150 -15.32 5.93 -2.06
N ILE A 151 -16.17 5.93 -3.08
CA ILE A 151 -16.75 4.69 -3.63
C ILE A 151 -15.79 4.01 -4.62
N PRO A 152 -15.16 4.72 -5.58
CA PRO A 152 -14.20 4.10 -6.50
C PRO A 152 -12.89 3.68 -5.83
N PHE A 153 -12.41 4.40 -4.81
CA PHE A 153 -11.21 3.99 -4.07
C PHE A 153 -11.40 2.63 -3.40
N ILE A 154 -12.54 2.39 -2.75
CA ILE A 154 -12.80 1.09 -2.12
C ILE A 154 -12.91 -0.04 -3.15
N ASN A 155 -13.33 0.24 -4.38
CA ASN A 155 -13.44 -0.80 -5.41
C ASN A 155 -12.13 -0.99 -6.17
N ASP A 156 -11.54 0.08 -6.69
CA ASP A 156 -10.34 0.04 -7.52
C ASP A 156 -9.09 -0.15 -6.66
N VAL A 157 -8.90 0.62 -5.59
CA VAL A 157 -7.71 0.46 -4.73
C VAL A 157 -7.75 -0.84 -3.94
N ARG A 158 -8.94 -1.37 -3.59
CA ARG A 158 -9.02 -2.76 -3.08
C ARG A 158 -8.51 -3.76 -4.11
N ASN A 159 -8.96 -3.66 -5.36
CA ASN A 159 -8.50 -4.56 -6.40
C ASN A 159 -7.00 -4.40 -6.68
N ASP A 160 -6.48 -3.19 -6.58
CA ASP A 160 -5.05 -2.89 -6.72
C ASP A 160 -4.23 -3.42 -5.53
N VAL A 161 -4.76 -3.32 -4.31
CA VAL A 161 -4.15 -3.91 -3.10
C VAL A 161 -4.18 -5.45 -3.17
N ARG A 162 -5.29 -6.05 -3.64
CA ARG A 162 -5.38 -7.50 -3.92
C ARG A 162 -4.34 -7.91 -4.97
N THR A 163 -4.22 -7.12 -6.04
CA THR A 163 -3.21 -7.32 -7.08
C THR A 163 -1.80 -7.23 -6.51
N ALA A 164 -1.53 -6.25 -5.66
CA ALA A 164 -0.24 -6.08 -5.01
C ALA A 164 0.10 -7.24 -4.06
N LEU A 165 -0.88 -7.75 -3.30
CA LEU A 165 -0.71 -8.98 -2.51
C LEU A 165 -0.34 -10.15 -3.42
N ASN A 166 -1.09 -10.38 -4.49
CA ASN A 166 -0.83 -11.49 -5.42
C ASN A 166 0.58 -11.38 -6.03
N ASN A 167 0.97 -10.18 -6.47
CA ASN A 167 2.29 -9.91 -7.03
C ASN A 167 3.40 -10.11 -5.99
N LEU A 168 3.17 -9.71 -4.74
CA LEU A 168 4.12 -9.91 -3.64
C LEU A 168 4.34 -11.40 -3.36
N ILE A 169 3.27 -12.19 -3.29
CA ILE A 169 3.34 -13.64 -3.05
C ILE A 169 4.03 -14.34 -4.22
N GLU A 170 3.73 -13.94 -5.45
CA GLU A 170 4.38 -14.53 -6.63
C GLU A 170 5.87 -14.21 -6.68
N ALA A 171 6.25 -12.96 -6.39
CA ALA A 171 7.65 -12.58 -6.25
C ALA A 171 8.35 -13.36 -5.13
N ALA A 172 7.67 -13.63 -4.02
CA ALA A 172 8.22 -14.43 -2.92
C ALA A 172 8.45 -15.89 -3.33
N ARG A 173 7.57 -16.48 -4.13
CA ARG A 173 7.76 -17.85 -4.64
C ARG A 173 9.03 -17.96 -5.49
N SER A 174 9.40 -16.90 -6.20
CA SER A 174 10.60 -16.85 -7.04
C SER A 174 11.87 -16.32 -6.33
N ASP A 175 11.74 -15.58 -5.23
CA ASP A 175 12.85 -15.01 -4.45
C ASP A 175 12.89 -15.61 -3.04
N PRO A 176 13.78 -16.59 -2.77
CA PRO A 176 13.89 -17.25 -1.47
C PRO A 176 14.16 -16.28 -0.30
N ARG A 177 14.90 -15.19 -0.54
CA ARG A 177 15.20 -14.20 0.51
C ARG A 177 13.98 -13.35 0.81
N LEU A 178 13.21 -12.97 -0.21
CA LEU A 178 11.93 -12.29 0.00
C LEU A 178 10.95 -13.19 0.75
N LYS A 179 10.85 -14.46 0.38
CA LYS A 179 10.01 -15.44 1.06
C LYS A 179 10.38 -15.62 2.54
N GLU A 180 11.65 -15.82 2.84
CA GLU A 180 12.12 -15.96 4.22
C GLU A 180 11.75 -14.74 5.06
N ARG A 181 12.04 -13.52 4.56
CA ARG A 181 11.68 -12.27 5.26
C ARG A 181 10.18 -12.11 5.46
N LEU A 182 9.37 -12.46 4.46
CA LEU A 182 7.91 -12.40 4.56
C LEU A 182 7.44 -13.31 5.70
N LEU A 183 7.87 -14.57 5.69
CA LEU A 183 7.49 -15.55 6.71
C LEU A 183 7.99 -15.16 8.10
N GLU A 184 9.24 -14.71 8.23
CA GLU A 184 9.76 -14.18 9.50
C GLU A 184 8.88 -13.04 10.03
N ARG A 185 8.47 -12.13 9.15
CA ARG A 185 7.66 -10.97 9.54
C ARG A 185 6.23 -11.36 9.89
N ILE A 186 5.60 -12.24 9.12
CA ILE A 186 4.27 -12.79 9.38
C ILE A 186 4.28 -13.53 10.73
N ARG A 187 5.29 -14.37 11.00
CA ARG A 187 5.38 -15.10 12.28
C ARG A 187 5.68 -14.20 13.48
N ALA A 188 6.47 -13.14 13.28
CA ALA A 188 6.79 -12.19 14.35
C ALA A 188 5.64 -11.20 14.65
N GLN A 189 4.84 -10.87 13.64
CA GLN A 189 3.70 -9.96 13.72
C GLN A 189 2.51 -10.52 12.93
N PRO A 190 1.96 -11.66 13.38
CA PRO A 190 0.83 -12.28 12.71
C PRO A 190 -0.41 -11.39 12.85
N PRO A 191 -1.24 -11.30 11.82
CA PRO A 191 -2.59 -10.78 11.96
C PRO A 191 -3.31 -11.49 13.12
N LEU A 192 -4.08 -10.76 13.92
CA LEU A 192 -4.65 -11.24 15.19
C LEU A 192 -5.40 -12.58 15.07
N GLN A 193 -6.15 -12.79 13.99
CA GLN A 193 -6.89 -14.04 13.77
C GLN A 193 -5.98 -15.24 13.48
N LEU A 194 -4.79 -15.04 12.90
CA LEU A 194 -3.79 -16.10 12.69
C LEU A 194 -3.07 -16.51 14.00
N ILE A 195 -3.33 -15.82 15.11
CA ILE A 195 -2.85 -16.19 16.46
C ILE A 195 -3.87 -17.11 17.16
N LEU A 196 -5.13 -17.10 16.74
CA LEU A 196 -6.25 -17.73 17.42
C LEU A 196 -6.68 -19.08 16.80
N GLU A 197 -6.04 -19.49 15.70
CA GLU A 197 -6.16 -20.79 15.05
C GLU A 197 -4.92 -21.66 15.30
#